data_AF-A0A2H3B974-F1
#
_entry.id   AF-A0A2H3B974-F1
#
_cell.length_a   1.000
_cell.length_b   1.000
_cell.length_c   1.000
_cell.angle_alpha   90.00
_cell.angle_beta   90.00
_cell.angle_gamma   90.00
#
_symmetry.space_group_name_H-M   'P 1'
#
loop_
_entity.id
_entity.type
_entity.pdbx_description
1 polymer ?
#
loop_
_entity_poly.entity_id
_entity_poly.type
_entity_poly.pdbx_seq_one_letter_code
_entity_poly.pdbx_strand_id
1 'polypeptide(L)' 'NAEQMSLFSKLMSMLTHFYPHPVHIDGHAGQEKTYVLYLIIGVLRKANQIVLLSASSAYAAKNYPGG' A
#
# COMPACT_ATOMS: atom_id res chain seq x y z
N ASN A 1 4.43 0.09 14.74
CA ASN A 1 3.79 -1.14 15.23
C ASN A 1 4.47 -2.35 14.58
N ALA A 2 4.75 -3.44 15.31
CA ALA A 2 5.51 -4.59 14.79
C ALA A 2 4.78 -5.35 13.67
N GLU A 3 3.45 -5.47 13.78
CA GLU A 3 2.61 -6.12 12.77
C GLU A 3 2.62 -5.37 11.43
N GLN A 4 2.52 -4.04 11.47
CA GLN A 4 2.62 -3.18 10.29
C GLN A 4 3.98 -3.30 9.60
N MET A 5 5.06 -3.37 10.37
CA MET A 5 6.40 -3.53 9.82
C MET A 5 6.55 -4.89 9.14
N SER A 6 6.02 -5.95 9.75
CA SER A 6 6.01 -7.29 9.14
C SER A 6 5.23 -7.30 7.82
N LEU A 7 4.03 -6.70 7.80
CA LEU A 7 3.23 -6.57 6.58
C LEU A 7 3.94 -5.75 5.50
N PHE A 8 4.52 -4.60 5.87
CA PHE A 8 5.30 -3.76 4.97
C PHE A 8 6.46 -4.52 4.34
N SER A 9 7.28 -5.19 5.15
CA SER A 9 8.42 -5.97 4.66
C SER A 9 7.99 -7.09 3.71
N LYS A 10 6.87 -7.77 4.01
CA LYS A 10 6.30 -8.81 3.15
C LYS A 10 5.83 -8.25 1.80
N LEU A 11 5.18 -7.08 1.79
CA LEU A 11 4.72 -6.45 0.55
C LEU A 11 5.87 -5.94 -0.29
N MET A 12 6.88 -5.31 0.34
CA MET A 12 8.07 -4.85 -0.37
C MET A 12 8.82 -5.99 -1.04
N SER A 13 8.97 -7.15 -0.38
CA SER A 13 9.63 -8.31 -1.01
C SER A 13 8.86 -8.86 -2.20
N MET A 14 7.52 -8.80 -2.18
CA MET A 14 6.69 -9.19 -3.33
C MET A 14 6.80 -8.21 -4.49
N LEU A 15 6.87 -6.90 -4.20
CA LEU A 15 6.98 -5.86 -5.22
C LEU A 15 8.35 -5.80 -5.90
N THR A 16 9.42 -6.27 -5.24
CA THR A 16 10.77 -6.31 -5.81
C THR A 16 11.06 -7.54 -6.67
N HIS A 17 10.11 -8.46 -6.82
CA HIS A 17 10.26 -9.60 -7.74
C HIS A 17 10.19 -9.17 -9.20
N PHE A 18 10.89 -9.89 -10.08
CA PHE A 18 10.90 -9.65 -11.53
C PHE A 18 9.49 -9.74 -12.16
N TYR A 19 8.57 -10.48 -11.54
CA TYR A 19 7.18 -10.63 -11.93
C TYR A 19 6.29 -10.44 -10.70
N PRO A 20 5.86 -9.21 -10.39
CA PRO A 20 4.97 -8.98 -9.26
C PRO A 20 3.59 -9.58 -9.55
N HIS A 21 3.08 -10.36 -8.60
CA HIS A 21 1.73 -10.92 -8.67
C HIS A 21 0.71 -10.01 -7.97
N PRO A 22 -0.57 -10.03 -8.38
CA PRO A 22 -1.63 -9.35 -7.63
C PRO A 22 -1.67 -9.87 -6.19
N VAL A 23 -1.64 -8.95 -5.23
CA VAL A 23 -1.72 -9.27 -3.80
C VAL A 23 -3.05 -8.78 -3.26
N HIS A 24 -3.83 -9.69 -2.67
CA HIS A 24 -5.01 -9.34 -1.90
C HIS A 24 -4.64 -9.17 -0.43
N ILE A 25 -4.95 -8.01 0.14
CA ILE A 25 -4.73 -7.72 1.55
C ILE A 25 -6.11 -7.50 2.16
N ASP A 26 -6.53 -8.43 3.01
CA ASP A 26 -7.75 -8.32 3.77
C ASP A 26 -7.45 -8.12 5.26
N GLY A 27 -8.42 -7.57 5.97
CA GLY A 27 -8.55 -7.74 7.41
C GLY A 27 -9.47 -6.69 8.02
N HIS A 28 -9.61 -6.74 9.33
CA HIS A 28 -10.63 -5.97 10.03
C HIS A 28 -10.51 -4.46 9.81
N ALA A 29 -11.68 -3.81 9.64
CA ALA A 29 -11.78 -2.36 9.57
C ALA A 29 -11.11 -1.73 10.81
N GLY A 30 -10.34 -0.66 10.58
CA GLY A 30 -9.65 0.08 11.66
C GLY A 30 -8.24 -0.40 11.99
N GLN A 31 -7.72 -1.49 11.39
CA GLN A 31 -6.34 -1.97 11.64
C GLN A 31 -5.24 -1.21 10.87
N GLU A 32 -5.45 0.08 10.58
CA GLU A 32 -4.41 0.97 10.03
C GLU A 32 -3.71 0.47 8.74
N LYS A 33 -4.30 -0.48 7.99
CA LYS A 33 -3.74 -1.03 6.73
C LYS A 33 -3.53 0.06 5.69
N THR A 34 -4.39 1.09 5.73
CA THR A 34 -4.25 2.31 4.95
C THR A 34 -2.89 2.98 5.19
N TYR A 35 -2.37 2.96 6.42
CA TYR A 35 -1.07 3.54 6.76
C TYR A 35 0.10 2.77 6.12
N VAL A 36 0.02 1.45 6.03
CA VAL A 36 1.02 0.64 5.32
C VAL A 36 1.01 0.96 3.81
N LEU A 37 -0.16 1.17 3.22
CA LEU A 37 -0.28 1.65 1.84
C LEU A 37 0.42 2.99 1.63
N TYR A 38 0.25 3.96 2.54
CA TYR A 38 0.96 5.25 2.47
C TYR A 38 2.48 5.08 2.39
N LEU A 39 3.05 4.21 3.22
CA LEU A 39 4.49 3.96 3.25
C LEU A 39 4.99 3.36 1.93
N ILE A 40 4.28 2.37 1.40
CA ILE A 40 4.63 1.72 0.12
C ILE A 40 4.57 2.75 -1.01
N ILE A 41 3.48 3.51 -1.11
CA ILE A 41 3.32 4.56 -2.13
C ILE A 41 4.47 5.57 -2.04
N GLY A 42 4.83 5.99 -0.83
CA GLY A 42 5.94 6.91 -0.59
C GLY A 42 7.29 6.36 -1.07
N VAL A 43 7.59 5.10 -0.77
CA VAL A 43 8.82 4.43 -1.22
C VAL A 43 8.87 4.30 -2.75
N LEU A 44 7.77 3.86 -3.37
CA LEU A 44 7.69 3.70 -4.83
C LEU A 44 7.83 5.04 -5.56
N ARG A 45 7.15 6.10 -5.07
CA ARG A 45 7.30 7.45 -5.62
C ARG A 45 8.73 7.99 -5.48
N LYS A 46 9.40 7.76 -4.33
CA LYS A 46 10.82 8.11 -4.14
C LYS A 46 11.75 7.35 -5.09
N ALA A 47 11.38 6.13 -5.47
CA ALA A 47 12.07 5.35 -6.51
C ALA A 47 11.68 5.77 -7.94
N ASN A 48 11.01 6.92 -8.10
CA ASN A 48 10.56 7.47 -9.38
C ASN A 48 9.58 6.55 -10.15
N GLN A 49 8.83 5.71 -9.44
CA GLN A 49 7.78 4.87 -10.04
C GLN A 49 6.43 5.59 -10.03
N ILE A 50 5.64 5.33 -11.09
CA ILE A 50 4.26 5.79 -11.19
C ILE A 50 3.37 4.85 -10.40
N VAL A 51 2.61 5.39 -9.45
CA VAL A 51 1.66 4.63 -8.64
C VAL A 51 0.24 5.05 -8.99
N LEU A 52 -0.55 4.12 -9.53
CA LEU A 52 -1.96 4.32 -9.83
C LEU A 52 -2.79 3.88 -8.62
N LEU A 53 -3.64 4.79 -8.13
CA LEU A 53 -4.53 4.54 -6.99
C LEU A 53 -5.98 4.55 -7.48
N SER A 54 -6.77 3.61 -6.99
CA SER A 54 -8.20 3.56 -7.23
C SER A 54 -8.92 3.20 -5.93
N ALA A 55 -10.13 3.71 -5.79
CA ALA A 55 -10.98 3.48 -4.63
C ALA A 55 -12.42 3.27 -5.10
N SER A 56 -13.20 2.50 -4.36
CA SER A 56 -14.62 2.26 -4.67
C SER A 56 -15.51 3.49 -4.47
N SER A 57 -15.00 4.55 -3.83
CA SER A 57 -15.73 5.79 -3.62
C SER A 57 -14.78 6.99 -3.49
N ALA A 58 -15.31 8.19 -3.80
CA ALA A 58 -14.59 9.44 -3.57
C ALA A 58 -14.27 9.68 -2.09
N TYR A 59 -15.09 9.17 -1.17
CA TYR A 59 -14.81 9.26 0.27
C TYR A 59 -13.57 8.43 0.65
N ALA A 60 -13.44 7.22 0.09
CA ALA A 60 -12.26 6.39 0.31
C ALA A 60 -11.01 6.97 -0.38
N ALA A 61 -11.16 7.59 -1.56
CA ALA A 61 -10.06 8.25 -2.27
C ALA A 61 -9.36 9.32 -1.42
N LYS A 62 -10.14 10.13 -0.69
CA LYS A 62 -9.63 11.16 0.23
C LYS A 62 -8.66 10.64 1.29
N ASN A 63 -8.72 9.34 1.60
CA ASN A 63 -7.84 8.71 2.56
C ASN A 63 -6.53 8.19 1.95
N TYR A 64 -6.23 8.49 0.67
CA TYR A 64 -4.98 8.15 0.00
C TYR A 64 -4.12 9.38 -0.32
N PRO A 65 -2.79 9.22 -0.40
CA PRO A 65 -1.88 10.34 -0.67
C PRO A 65 -2.03 10.84 -2.11
N GLY A 66 -2.74 11.96 -2.28
CA GLY A 66 -3.00 12.57 -3.59
C GLY A 66 -4.43 13.06 -3.80
N GLY A 67 -5.36 12.69 -2.89
CA GLY A 67 -6.75 13.14 -2.89
C GLY A 67 -7.75 12.07 -3.29
#